data_AF-X1QD37-F1
#
_entry.id   AF-X1QD37-F1
#
_cell.length_a   1.000
_cell.length_b   1.000
_cell.length_c   1.000
_cell.angle_alpha   90.00
_cell.angle_beta   90.00
_cell.angle_gamma   90.00
#
_symmetry.space_group_name_H-M   'P 1'
#
loop_
_entity.id
_entity.type
_entity.pdbx_description
1 polymer ?
#
loop_
_entity_poly.entity_id
_entity_poly.type
_entity_poly.pdbx_seq_one_letter_code
_entity_poly.pdbx_strand_id
1 'polypeptide(L)'
;MRTLSVKLARPGERLPLVIESFQKGAFRASCAYWVGNKKVESIDSLGILKKRIAKWDGRYPDTEKWQRTANLALQNAKKQVKSMQEETVDRESKALANQLNAAKLRLIRELGKYLICLGASIDELNESLFKQLSRDIASASRLKKCIGMLGDYPEWHDDLQRELECFAESLTEGQRQARLLGSELDAALDDPRWKACS
;
A
#
# COMPACT_ATOMS: atom_id res chain seq x y z
N MET A 1 -24.43 21.03 -21.07
CA MET A 1 -24.80 20.08 -19.98
C MET A 1 -26.17 20.35 -19.35
N ARG A 2 -26.62 21.61 -19.20
CA ARG A 2 -27.92 21.95 -18.56
C ARG A 2 -29.17 21.31 -19.18
N THR A 3 -29.17 20.99 -20.48
CA THR A 3 -30.36 20.50 -21.20
C THR A 3 -30.73 19.04 -20.90
N LEU A 4 -29.78 18.22 -20.43
CA LEU A 4 -30.03 16.80 -20.10
C LEU A 4 -30.69 16.64 -18.73
N SER A 5 -30.23 17.41 -17.73
CA SER A 5 -30.80 17.39 -16.38
C SER A 5 -32.25 17.83 -16.36
N VAL A 6 -32.62 18.85 -17.16
CA VAL A 6 -34.02 19.35 -17.24
C VAL A 6 -34.96 18.31 -17.85
N LYS A 7 -34.50 17.48 -18.79
CA LYS A 7 -35.31 16.40 -19.39
C LYS A 7 -35.46 15.16 -18.50
N LEU A 8 -34.62 15.03 -17.47
CA LEU A 8 -34.55 13.85 -16.59
C LEU A 8 -34.95 14.14 -15.13
N ALA A 9 -35.31 15.38 -14.80
CA ALA A 9 -35.63 15.80 -13.43
C ALA A 9 -37.08 16.26 -13.33
N ARG A 10 -38.03 15.31 -13.42
CA ARG A 10 -39.38 15.50 -12.91
C ARG A 10 -39.58 14.56 -11.72
N PRO A 11 -39.66 15.08 -10.49
CA PRO A 11 -39.89 14.26 -9.31
C PRO A 11 -41.14 13.39 -9.50
N GLY A 12 -40.98 12.07 -9.37
CA GLY A 12 -42.07 11.09 -9.54
C GLY A 12 -42.16 10.41 -10.91
N GLU A 13 -41.41 10.85 -11.92
CA GLU A 13 -41.34 10.15 -13.22
C GLU A 13 -40.32 9.01 -13.15
N ARG A 14 -40.77 7.76 -13.35
CA ARG A 14 -39.92 6.55 -13.39
C ARG A 14 -39.15 6.50 -14.70
N LEU A 15 -38.14 7.35 -14.85
CA LEU A 15 -37.34 7.40 -16.06
C LEU A 15 -36.56 6.10 -16.27
N PRO A 16 -36.25 5.72 -17.53
CA PRO A 16 -35.49 4.51 -17.82
C PRO A 16 -34.08 4.53 -17.24
N LEU A 17 -33.50 5.70 -16.96
CA LEU A 17 -32.23 5.81 -16.27
C LEU A 17 -32.43 5.73 -14.75
N VAL A 18 -31.93 4.67 -14.15
CA VAL A 18 -31.88 4.46 -12.70
C VAL A 18 -30.46 4.71 -12.24
N ILE A 19 -30.29 5.60 -11.26
CA ILE A 19 -28.99 5.83 -10.63
C ILE A 19 -29.18 5.72 -9.13
N GLU A 20 -28.46 4.80 -8.52
CA GLU A 20 -28.39 4.69 -7.06
C GLU A 20 -26.97 4.92 -6.60
N SER A 21 -26.84 5.52 -5.43
CA SER A 21 -25.56 5.82 -4.81
C SER A 21 -25.52 5.29 -3.40
N PHE A 22 -24.33 4.85 -2.99
CA PHE A 22 -24.07 4.48 -1.60
C PHE A 22 -22.78 5.16 -1.16
N GLN A 23 -22.77 5.65 0.08
CA GLN A 23 -21.63 6.27 0.71
C GLN A 23 -21.43 5.71 2.12
N LYS A 24 -20.18 5.42 2.47
CA LYS A 24 -19.79 5.05 3.83
C LYS A 24 -18.41 5.65 4.13
N GLY A 25 -18.35 6.58 5.07
CA GLY A 25 -17.14 7.36 5.32
C GLY A 25 -16.72 8.15 4.08
N ALA A 26 -15.43 8.06 3.73
CA ALA A 26 -14.85 8.72 2.56
C ALA A 26 -15.15 8.01 1.23
N PHE A 27 -15.72 6.80 1.25
CA PHE A 27 -15.98 6.01 0.06
C PHE A 27 -17.40 6.22 -0.45
N ARG A 28 -17.52 6.51 -1.75
CA ARG A 28 -18.80 6.66 -2.43
C ARG A 28 -18.75 5.97 -3.79
N ALA A 29 -19.81 5.24 -4.11
CA ALA A 29 -20.02 4.68 -5.44
C ALA A 29 -21.43 5.03 -5.94
N SER A 30 -21.54 5.15 -7.25
CA SER A 30 -22.81 5.34 -7.94
C SER A 30 -22.89 4.32 -9.07
N CYS A 31 -24.00 3.60 -9.15
CA CYS A 31 -24.26 2.66 -10.23
C CYS A 31 -25.44 3.15 -11.05
N ALA A 32 -25.26 3.19 -12.36
CA ALA A 32 -26.28 3.64 -13.29
C ALA A 32 -26.72 2.48 -14.19
N TYR A 33 -28.04 2.34 -14.36
CA TYR A 33 -28.65 1.33 -15.21
C TYR A 33 -29.70 1.95 -16.12
N TRP A 34 -29.84 1.40 -17.33
CA TRP A 34 -30.92 1.72 -18.24
C TRP A 34 -31.93 0.59 -18.29
N VAL A 35 -33.16 0.87 -17.88
CA VAL A 35 -34.31 -0.04 -17.93
C VAL A 35 -34.97 0.09 -19.30
N GLY A 36 -34.58 -0.78 -20.23
CA GLY A 36 -35.24 -0.89 -21.54
C GLY A 36 -36.39 -1.90 -21.52
N ASN A 37 -37.20 -1.88 -22.58
CA ASN A 37 -38.34 -2.80 -22.73
C ASN A 37 -37.91 -4.27 -22.61
N LYS A 38 -36.81 -4.66 -23.28
CA LYS A 38 -36.32 -6.05 -23.30
C LYS A 38 -35.34 -6.38 -22.17
N LYS A 39 -34.42 -5.48 -21.82
CA LYS A 39 -33.37 -5.74 -20.82
C LYS A 39 -32.99 -4.52 -20.00
N VAL A 40 -32.40 -4.80 -18.84
CA VAL A 40 -31.70 -3.84 -17.99
C VAL A 40 -30.23 -3.88 -18.37
N GLU A 41 -29.60 -2.71 -18.53
CA GLU A 41 -28.20 -2.60 -18.94
C GLU A 41 -27.42 -1.65 -18.04
N SER A 42 -26.18 -2.00 -17.69
CA SER A 42 -25.28 -1.08 -16.97
C SER A 42 -24.88 0.10 -17.86
N ILE A 43 -24.77 1.27 -17.26
CA ILE A 43 -24.34 2.51 -17.91
C ILE A 43 -23.01 2.94 -17.30
N ASP A 44 -21.93 2.39 -17.85
CA ASP A 44 -20.57 2.61 -17.32
C ASP A 44 -19.87 3.80 -18.00
N SER A 45 -20.51 4.42 -19.00
CA SER A 45 -19.98 5.61 -19.67
C SER A 45 -21.06 6.52 -20.23
N LEU A 46 -20.72 7.79 -20.38
CA LEU A 46 -21.57 8.79 -21.03
C LEU A 46 -21.89 8.41 -22.49
N GLY A 47 -20.98 7.71 -23.17
CA GLY A 47 -21.19 7.23 -24.54
C GLY A 47 -22.34 6.22 -24.64
N ILE A 48 -22.39 5.26 -23.70
CA ILE A 48 -23.49 4.29 -23.62
C ILE A 48 -24.80 5.01 -23.33
N LEU A 49 -24.78 5.96 -22.38
CA LEU A 49 -25.97 6.74 -22.03
C LEU A 49 -26.53 7.51 -23.24
N LYS A 50 -25.67 8.22 -23.99
CA LYS A 50 -26.08 8.97 -25.19
C LYS A 50 -26.73 8.05 -26.23
N LYS A 51 -26.15 6.87 -26.47
CA LYS A 51 -26.71 5.86 -27.40
C LYS A 51 -28.10 5.38 -26.96
N ARG A 52 -28.33 5.26 -25.65
CA ARG A 52 -29.62 4.85 -25.08
C ARG A 52 -30.68 5.95 -25.20
N ILE A 53 -30.31 7.18 -24.86
CA ILE A 53 -31.19 8.35 -25.00
C ILE A 53 -31.63 8.54 -26.46
N ALA A 54 -30.70 8.42 -27.42
CA ALA A 54 -31.01 8.57 -28.84
C ALA A 54 -31.99 7.50 -29.38
N LYS A 55 -32.09 6.35 -28.72
CA LYS A 55 -32.98 5.24 -29.10
C LYS A 55 -34.22 5.13 -28.20
N TRP A 56 -34.41 6.08 -27.29
CA TRP A 56 -35.53 6.01 -26.36
C TRP A 56 -36.83 6.37 -27.09
N ASP A 57 -37.82 5.49 -26.97
CA ASP A 57 -39.15 5.59 -27.57
C ASP A 57 -40.11 6.50 -26.77
N GLY A 58 -39.61 7.15 -25.70
CA GLY A 58 -40.40 8.00 -24.81
C GLY A 58 -41.29 7.22 -23.83
N ARG A 59 -41.25 5.88 -23.84
CA ARG A 59 -42.05 5.07 -22.93
C ARG A 59 -41.39 4.93 -21.57
N TYR A 60 -42.21 4.90 -20.53
CA TYR A 60 -41.75 4.65 -19.18
C TYR A 60 -41.60 3.14 -18.93
N PRO A 61 -40.53 2.72 -18.23
CA PRO A 61 -40.39 1.34 -17.77
C PRO A 61 -41.49 0.92 -16.80
N ASP A 62 -41.75 -0.38 -16.79
CA ASP A 62 -42.60 -1.01 -15.78
C ASP A 62 -42.08 -0.74 -14.35
N THR A 63 -43.01 -0.56 -13.42
CA THR A 63 -42.76 -0.20 -12.02
C THR A 63 -41.89 -1.22 -11.31
N GLU A 64 -42.26 -2.48 -11.42
CA GLU A 64 -41.59 -3.56 -10.71
C GLU A 64 -40.18 -3.75 -11.26
N LYS A 65 -40.04 -3.72 -12.58
CA LYS A 65 -38.73 -3.77 -13.25
C LYS A 65 -37.83 -2.60 -12.85
N TRP A 66 -38.38 -1.39 -12.77
CA TRP A 66 -37.66 -0.20 -12.33
C TRP A 66 -37.19 -0.34 -10.88
N GLN A 67 -38.08 -0.76 -9.97
CA GLN A 67 -37.77 -0.88 -8.54
C GLN A 67 -36.77 -2.01 -8.26
N ARG A 68 -36.86 -3.14 -8.95
CA ARG A 68 -35.84 -4.19 -8.94
C ARG A 68 -34.49 -3.67 -9.42
N THR A 69 -34.48 -2.82 -10.46
CA THR A 69 -33.25 -2.20 -10.98
C THR A 69 -32.66 -1.20 -9.99
N ALA A 70 -33.47 -0.39 -9.32
CA ALA A 70 -33.01 0.51 -8.26
C ALA A 70 -32.37 -0.28 -7.11
N ASN A 71 -33.05 -1.32 -6.63
CA ASN A 71 -32.48 -2.19 -5.60
C ASN A 71 -31.15 -2.83 -6.06
N LEU A 72 -31.08 -3.32 -7.30
CA LEU A 72 -29.84 -3.85 -7.87
C LEU A 72 -28.72 -2.81 -7.92
N ALA A 73 -29.04 -1.58 -8.38
CA ALA A 73 -28.10 -0.48 -8.45
C ALA A 73 -27.55 -0.11 -7.08
N LEU A 74 -28.41 -0.03 -6.06
CA LEU A 74 -28.01 0.24 -4.69
C LEU A 74 -27.13 -0.88 -4.13
N GLN A 75 -27.48 -2.15 -4.37
CA GLN A 75 -26.67 -3.29 -3.91
C GLN A 75 -25.29 -3.32 -4.58
N ASN A 76 -25.20 -2.98 -5.87
CA ASN A 76 -23.91 -2.91 -6.56
C ASN A 76 -23.07 -1.71 -6.08
N ALA A 77 -23.70 -0.55 -5.81
CA ALA A 77 -23.00 0.58 -5.19
C ALA A 77 -22.45 0.20 -3.80
N LYS A 78 -23.23 -0.53 -2.99
CA LYS A 78 -22.78 -1.08 -1.69
C LYS A 78 -21.59 -2.02 -1.85
N LYS A 79 -21.65 -2.95 -2.81
CA LYS A 79 -20.54 -3.88 -3.10
C LYS A 79 -19.26 -3.14 -3.51
N GLN A 80 -19.37 -2.13 -4.38
CA GLN A 80 -18.22 -1.33 -4.80
C GLN A 80 -17.60 -0.57 -3.63
N VAL A 81 -18.41 0.10 -2.81
CA VAL A 81 -17.91 0.78 -1.60
C VAL A 81 -17.22 -0.21 -0.66
N LYS A 82 -17.79 -1.40 -0.46
CA LYS A 82 -17.17 -2.44 0.36
C LYS A 82 -15.80 -2.88 -0.20
N SER A 83 -15.70 -3.13 -1.51
CA SER A 83 -14.43 -3.45 -2.18
C SER A 83 -13.39 -2.35 -2.00
N MET A 84 -13.78 -1.08 -2.17
CA MET A 84 -12.88 0.06 -1.98
C MET A 84 -12.34 0.14 -0.53
N GLN A 85 -13.19 -0.14 0.46
CA GLN A 85 -12.77 -0.20 1.86
C GLN A 85 -11.76 -1.31 2.11
N GLU A 86 -12.05 -2.53 1.62
CA GLU A 86 -11.18 -3.69 1.79
C GLU A 86 -9.82 -3.50 1.08
N GLU A 87 -9.82 -3.00 -0.15
CA GLU A 87 -8.59 -2.68 -0.88
C GLU A 87 -7.75 -1.62 -0.19
N THR A 88 -8.37 -0.63 0.44
CA THR A 88 -7.63 0.42 1.15
C THR A 88 -6.92 -0.16 2.37
N VAL A 89 -7.62 -0.99 3.17
CA VAL A 89 -7.02 -1.68 4.32
C VAL A 89 -5.86 -2.59 3.89
N ASP A 90 -6.03 -3.33 2.79
CA ASP A 90 -4.95 -4.18 2.25
C ASP A 90 -3.75 -3.35 1.79
N ARG A 91 -3.99 -2.23 1.09
CA ARG A 91 -2.90 -1.31 0.66
C ARG A 91 -2.19 -0.68 1.85
N GLU A 92 -2.92 -0.24 2.87
CA GLU A 92 -2.34 0.34 4.09
C GLU A 92 -1.49 -0.68 4.85
N SER A 93 -1.99 -1.90 5.02
CA SER A 93 -1.22 -2.95 5.70
C SER A 93 0.05 -3.34 4.95
N LYS A 94 -0.02 -3.46 3.62
CA LYS A 94 1.16 -3.70 2.75
C LYS A 94 2.14 -2.54 2.80
N ALA A 95 1.66 -1.29 2.75
CA ALA A 95 2.51 -0.12 2.84
C ALA A 95 3.26 -0.11 4.19
N LEU A 96 2.58 -0.44 5.28
CA LEU A 96 3.17 -0.55 6.61
C LEU A 96 4.25 -1.63 6.68
N ALA A 97 3.95 -2.83 6.20
CA ALA A 97 4.91 -3.93 6.14
C ALA A 97 6.15 -3.55 5.29
N ASN A 98 5.96 -2.85 4.18
CA ASN A 98 7.04 -2.37 3.34
C ASN A 98 7.93 -1.32 4.05
N GLN A 99 7.34 -0.43 4.86
CA GLN A 99 8.12 0.52 5.68
C GLN A 99 8.99 -0.22 6.69
N LEU A 100 8.44 -1.21 7.39
CA LEU A 100 9.18 -2.04 8.34
C LEU A 100 10.34 -2.79 7.66
N ASN A 101 10.06 -3.43 6.52
CA ASN A 101 11.07 -4.17 5.76
C ASN A 101 12.18 -3.26 5.26
N ALA A 102 11.85 -2.04 4.82
CA ALA A 102 12.85 -1.07 4.41
C ALA A 102 13.73 -0.58 5.58
N ALA A 103 13.16 -0.42 6.78
CA ALA A 103 13.91 -0.09 7.99
C ALA A 103 14.84 -1.24 8.41
N LYS A 104 14.34 -2.48 8.39
CA LYS A 104 15.13 -3.71 8.63
C LYS A 104 16.30 -3.80 7.65
N LEU A 105 16.05 -3.68 6.35
CA LEU A 105 17.10 -3.76 5.34
C LEU A 105 18.18 -2.67 5.53
N ARG A 106 17.77 -1.44 5.87
CA ARG A 106 18.71 -0.37 6.22
C ARG A 106 19.56 -0.76 7.42
N LEU A 107 18.95 -1.25 8.50
CA LEU A 107 19.67 -1.65 9.71
C LEU A 107 20.67 -2.78 9.42
N ILE A 108 20.26 -3.79 8.64
CA ILE A 108 21.14 -4.91 8.24
C ILE A 108 22.34 -4.39 7.43
N ARG A 109 22.12 -3.49 6.46
CA ARG A 109 23.20 -2.87 5.68
C ARG A 109 24.21 -2.13 6.55
N GLU A 110 23.72 -1.28 7.44
CA GLU A 110 24.59 -0.47 8.30
C GLU A 110 25.32 -1.34 9.33
N LEU A 111 24.67 -2.41 9.81
CA LEU A 111 25.30 -3.42 10.66
C LEU A 111 26.44 -4.14 9.93
N GLY A 112 26.21 -4.60 8.70
CA GLY A 112 27.25 -5.25 7.88
C GLY A 112 28.46 -4.34 7.65
N LYS A 113 28.22 -3.07 7.26
CA LYS A 113 29.29 -2.07 7.09
C LYS A 113 30.07 -1.83 8.38
N TYR A 114 29.38 -1.78 9.51
CA TYR A 114 30.00 -1.63 10.83
C TYR A 114 30.89 -2.84 11.18
N LEU A 115 30.43 -4.06 10.92
CA LEU A 115 31.21 -5.29 11.14
C LEU A 115 32.45 -5.35 10.23
N ILE A 116 32.34 -4.95 8.97
CA ILE A 116 33.51 -4.82 8.07
C ILE A 116 34.50 -3.80 8.61
N CYS A 117 34.02 -2.67 9.15
CA CYS A 117 34.89 -1.67 9.76
C CYS A 117 35.62 -2.23 11.00
N LEU A 118 35.00 -3.15 11.74
CA LEU A 118 35.62 -3.91 12.84
C LEU A 118 36.61 -4.99 12.37
N GLY A 119 36.74 -5.21 11.06
CA GLY A 119 37.64 -6.20 10.47
C GLY A 119 37.02 -7.56 10.24
N ALA A 120 35.68 -7.69 10.26
CA ALA A 120 35.01 -8.91 9.84
C ALA A 120 35.24 -9.19 8.35
N SER A 121 35.48 -10.46 8.00
CA SER A 121 35.32 -10.93 6.64
C SER A 121 33.83 -11.08 6.31
N ILE A 122 33.50 -11.11 5.02
CA ILE A 122 32.11 -11.15 4.55
C ILE A 122 31.48 -12.53 4.80
N ASP A 123 32.28 -13.59 4.72
CA ASP A 123 31.85 -14.96 5.00
C ASP A 123 31.61 -15.21 6.51
N GLU A 124 32.17 -14.37 7.39
CA GLU A 124 32.15 -14.57 8.85
C GLU A 124 31.38 -13.47 9.59
N LEU A 125 30.50 -12.71 8.92
CA LEU A 125 29.77 -11.58 9.51
C LEU A 125 29.01 -11.97 10.79
N ASN A 126 28.29 -13.09 10.77
CA ASN A 126 27.54 -13.58 11.95
C ASN A 126 28.47 -14.04 13.08
N GLU A 127 29.60 -14.66 12.76
CA GLU A 127 30.59 -15.03 13.78
C GLU A 127 31.23 -13.81 14.43
N SER A 128 31.58 -12.80 13.62
CA SER A 128 32.12 -11.54 14.11
C SER A 128 31.10 -10.84 15.00
N LEU A 129 29.83 -10.79 14.57
CA LEU A 129 28.75 -10.24 15.37
C LEU A 129 28.60 -10.95 16.71
N PHE A 130 28.58 -12.28 16.71
CA PHE A 130 28.53 -13.08 17.94
C PHE A 130 29.72 -12.79 18.86
N LYS A 131 30.95 -12.81 18.32
CA LYS A 131 32.18 -12.50 19.06
C LYS A 131 32.14 -11.11 19.70
N GLN A 132 31.57 -10.11 19.01
CA GLN A 132 31.44 -8.75 19.53
C GLN A 132 30.35 -8.63 20.60
N LEU A 133 29.24 -9.37 20.45
CA LEU A 133 28.16 -9.41 21.45
C LEU A 133 28.59 -10.09 22.76
N SER A 134 29.51 -11.06 22.69
CA SER A 134 30.08 -11.73 23.85
C SER A 134 31.10 -10.89 24.62
N ARG A 135 31.60 -9.80 24.03
CA ARG A 135 32.52 -8.87 24.69
C ARG A 135 31.71 -7.83 25.47
N ASP A 136 32.02 -7.63 26.75
CA ASP A 136 31.33 -6.62 27.57
C ASP A 136 31.91 -5.22 27.34
N ILE A 137 31.60 -4.65 26.18
CA ILE A 137 32.07 -3.33 25.73
C ILE A 137 30.90 -2.46 25.26
N ALA A 138 31.10 -1.14 25.21
CA ALA A 138 30.04 -0.18 24.83
C ALA A 138 29.41 -0.48 23.46
N SER A 139 30.16 -1.02 22.49
CA SER A 139 29.63 -1.45 21.19
C SER A 139 28.67 -2.64 21.29
N ALA A 140 28.82 -3.52 22.29
CA ALA A 140 27.95 -4.68 22.46
C ALA A 140 26.51 -4.29 22.82
N SER A 141 26.29 -3.23 23.59
CA SER A 141 24.96 -2.71 23.89
C SER A 141 24.23 -2.27 22.60
N ARG A 142 24.93 -1.57 21.72
CA ARG A 142 24.40 -1.14 20.41
C ARG A 142 24.04 -2.34 19.53
N LEU A 143 24.93 -3.33 19.45
CA LEU A 143 24.69 -4.55 18.67
C LEU A 143 23.52 -5.37 19.22
N LYS A 144 23.36 -5.44 20.55
CA LYS A 144 22.18 -6.06 21.20
C LYS A 144 20.88 -5.35 20.80
N LYS A 145 20.88 -4.00 20.74
CA LYS A 145 19.72 -3.24 20.24
C LYS A 145 19.43 -3.56 18.77
N CYS A 146 20.45 -3.72 17.94
CA CYS A 146 20.28 -4.12 16.53
C CYS A 146 19.59 -5.49 16.40
N ILE A 147 20.10 -6.51 17.10
CA ILE A 147 19.50 -7.85 17.10
C ILE A 147 18.08 -7.81 17.66
N GLY A 148 17.86 -7.07 18.76
CA GLY A 148 16.51 -6.93 19.35
C GLY A 148 15.49 -6.32 18.37
N MET A 149 15.92 -5.36 17.55
CA MET A 149 15.07 -4.75 16.51
C MET A 149 14.82 -5.67 15.31
N LEU A 150 15.81 -6.50 14.94
CA LEU A 150 15.68 -7.44 13.83
C LEU A 150 14.89 -8.69 14.22
N GLY A 151 14.96 -9.10 15.49
CA GLY A 151 14.32 -10.27 16.06
C GLY A 151 15.18 -11.54 16.04
N ASP A 152 16.16 -11.61 15.13
CA ASP A 152 17.10 -12.72 14.99
C ASP A 152 18.41 -12.23 14.32
N TYR A 153 19.37 -13.12 14.14
CA TYR A 153 20.57 -12.87 13.34
C TYR A 153 20.19 -12.55 11.88
N PRO A 154 20.89 -11.59 11.25
CA PRO A 154 20.61 -11.25 9.86
C PRO A 154 20.95 -12.38 8.90
N GLU A 155 20.13 -12.50 7.86
CA GLU A 155 20.49 -13.20 6.64
C GLU A 155 21.26 -12.24 5.71
N TRP A 156 22.47 -12.65 5.30
CA TRP A 156 23.31 -11.88 4.40
C TRP A 156 23.11 -12.38 2.97
N HIS A 157 22.06 -11.92 2.29
CA HIS A 157 21.81 -12.31 0.90
C HIS A 157 22.94 -11.88 -0.05
N ASP A 158 23.15 -12.60 -1.14
CA ASP A 158 24.23 -12.36 -2.12
C ASP A 158 24.33 -10.90 -2.58
N ASP A 159 23.20 -10.26 -2.85
CA ASP A 159 23.19 -8.85 -3.29
C ASP A 159 23.72 -7.90 -2.21
N LEU A 160 23.45 -8.21 -0.94
CA LEU A 160 23.99 -7.46 0.18
C LEU A 160 25.47 -7.76 0.40
N GLN A 161 25.90 -9.02 0.27
CA GLN A 161 27.31 -9.38 0.36
C GLN A 161 28.13 -8.63 -0.70
N ARG A 162 27.67 -8.58 -1.96
CA ARG A 162 28.30 -7.79 -3.02
C ARG A 162 28.34 -6.29 -2.71
N GLU A 163 27.26 -5.72 -2.16
CA GLU A 163 27.26 -4.31 -1.72
C GLU A 163 28.35 -4.06 -0.67
N LEU A 164 28.50 -5.01 0.27
CA LEU A 164 29.47 -4.96 1.35
C LEU A 164 30.92 -5.18 0.85
N GLU A 165 31.14 -6.03 -0.15
CA GLU A 165 32.42 -6.19 -0.85
C GLU A 165 32.86 -4.88 -1.48
N CYS A 166 32.01 -4.29 -2.32
CA CYS A 166 32.29 -3.00 -2.97
C CYS A 166 32.57 -1.90 -1.94
N PHE A 167 31.81 -1.90 -0.83
CA PHE A 167 32.06 -0.97 0.28
C PHE A 167 33.46 -1.19 0.89
N ALA A 168 33.83 -2.43 1.20
CA ALA A 168 35.11 -2.78 1.81
C ALA A 168 36.30 -2.36 0.93
N GLU A 169 36.21 -2.58 -0.39
CA GLU A 169 37.24 -2.19 -1.35
C GLU A 169 37.44 -0.67 -1.42
N SER A 170 36.37 0.10 -1.24
CA SER A 170 36.42 1.57 -1.28
C SER A 170 36.83 2.23 0.05
N LEU A 171 37.01 1.44 1.12
CA LEU A 171 37.11 1.95 2.48
C LEU A 171 38.53 2.45 2.81
N THR A 172 38.65 3.74 3.11
CA THR A 172 39.89 4.31 3.68
C THR A 172 39.95 4.14 5.20
N GLU A 173 41.14 4.19 5.78
CA GLU A 173 41.31 4.06 7.24
C GLU A 173 40.59 5.18 8.02
N GLY A 174 40.59 6.42 7.50
CA GLY A 174 39.85 7.52 8.12
C GLY A 174 38.33 7.28 8.14
N GLN A 175 37.78 6.73 7.05
CA GLN A 175 36.36 6.36 6.98
C GLN A 175 36.03 5.18 7.90
N ARG A 176 36.92 4.20 8.01
CA ARG A 176 36.78 3.08 8.95
C ARG A 176 36.65 3.59 10.38
N GLN A 177 37.57 4.44 10.83
CA GLN A 177 37.54 4.99 12.20
C GLN A 177 36.28 5.84 12.44
N ALA A 178 35.87 6.67 11.49
CA ALA A 178 34.64 7.46 11.61
C ALA A 178 33.39 6.59 11.72
N ARG A 179 33.30 5.50 10.95
CA ARG A 179 32.18 4.54 10.99
C ARG A 179 32.08 3.79 12.32
N LEU A 180 33.23 3.49 12.95
CA LEU A 180 33.28 2.81 14.25
C LEU A 180 32.70 3.64 15.40
N LEU A 181 32.54 4.96 15.23
CA LEU A 181 31.79 5.81 16.18
C LEU A 181 30.32 5.36 16.31
N GLY A 182 29.77 4.75 15.25
CA GLY A 182 28.46 4.11 15.25
C GLY A 182 27.28 5.03 14.90
N SER A 183 27.53 6.27 14.49
CA SER A 183 26.47 7.25 14.16
C SER A 183 25.49 6.76 13.10
N GLU A 184 25.98 6.08 12.06
CA GLU A 184 25.13 5.52 10.99
C GLU A 184 24.26 4.36 11.47
N LEU A 185 24.82 3.54 12.37
CA LEU A 185 24.10 2.43 12.98
C LEU A 185 23.02 2.94 13.94
N ASP A 186 23.34 3.97 14.73
CA ASP A 186 22.39 4.65 15.62
C ASP A 186 21.28 5.33 14.79
N ALA A 187 21.61 5.96 13.65
CA ALA A 187 20.62 6.54 12.74
C ALA A 187 19.70 5.49 12.09
N ALA A 188 20.17 4.28 11.84
CA ALA A 188 19.34 3.18 11.36
C ALA A 188 18.44 2.59 12.45
N LEU A 189 18.91 2.57 13.70
CA LEU A 189 18.12 2.17 14.87
C LEU A 189 16.99 3.16 15.18
N ASP A 190 17.23 4.45 14.98
CA ASP A 190 16.27 5.51 15.27
C ASP A 190 15.42 5.91 14.04
N ASP A 191 15.42 5.07 13.00
CA ASP A 191 14.66 5.32 11.78
C ASP A 191 13.15 5.47 12.08
N PRO A 192 12.48 6.55 11.64
CA PRO A 192 11.07 6.79 11.97
C PRO A 192 10.13 5.70 11.45
N ARG A 193 10.55 4.93 10.43
CA ARG A 193 9.77 3.85 9.85
C ARG A 193 9.53 2.69 10.82
N TRP A 194 10.34 2.56 11.87
CA TRP A 194 10.08 1.63 12.97
C TRP A 194 8.79 1.97 13.72
N LYS A 195 8.54 3.26 13.96
CA LYS A 195 7.36 3.76 14.69
C LYS A 195 6.11 3.83 13.85
N ALA A 196 6.25 3.91 12.52
CA ALA A 196 5.10 3.87 11.63
C ALA A 196 4.31 2.57 11.81
N CYS A 197 4.97 1.49 12.24
CA CYS A 197 4.41 0.14 12.32
C CYS A 197 3.95 -0.28 13.72
N SER A 198 4.09 0.60 14.73
CA SER A 198 3.74 0.35 16.14
C SER A 198 2.39 0.94 16.54
#